data_AF-A0A1G0GU16-F1
#
_entry.id   AF-A0A1G0GU16-F1
#
_cell.length_a   1.000
_cell.length_b   1.000
_cell.length_c   1.000
_cell.angle_alpha   90.00
_cell.angle_beta   90.00
_cell.angle_gamma   90.00
#
_symmetry.space_group_name_H-M   'P 1'
#
loop_
_entity.id
_entity.type
_entity.pdbx_description
1 polymer ?
#
loop_
_entity_poly.entity_id
_entity_poly.type
_entity_poly.pdbx_seq_one_letter_code
_entity_poly.pdbx_strand_id
1 'polypeptide(L)'
;MKKMITVSILSAALLTFGLATSTATYAQRYYGSNLCGYTGFKCIKIRRGDTWESLFHNQREREIVKRLNRMNMPVRYRSWIVVPTNLSRIKLIDLSPFPTHWQTNGKKLILVNLSSQAFGAYDASGQLVHWGPVSGGRGYCSDIGANCNTSIGHFKVFRKQGPECISSRFPIETNGGAPMPYCMHFNGGFAMHGSTLPGYNASHGCVRLFFEDAQWLNQDFINIGTPVVVTR
;
A
#
# COMPACT_ATOMS: atom_id res chain seq x y z
N MET A 1 78.96 1.88 26.37
CA MET A 1 78.61 0.86 27.38
C MET A 1 77.15 0.47 27.20
N LYS A 2 76.90 -0.82 27.05
CA LYS A 2 75.59 -1.44 26.81
C LYS A 2 74.59 -1.10 27.90
N LYS A 3 73.34 -0.80 27.54
CA LYS A 3 72.15 -1.27 28.27
C LYS A 3 70.99 -1.43 27.29
N MET A 4 70.76 -2.69 26.94
CA MET A 4 69.51 -3.18 26.36
C MET A 4 68.38 -2.97 27.38
N ILE A 5 67.26 -2.41 26.94
CA ILE A 5 65.97 -2.59 27.61
C ILE A 5 65.02 -3.17 26.57
N THR A 6 64.75 -4.45 26.74
CA THR A 6 63.69 -5.22 26.10
C THR A 6 62.34 -4.66 26.54
N VAL A 7 61.53 -4.16 25.60
CA VAL A 7 60.11 -3.89 25.83
C VAL A 7 59.31 -5.05 25.25
N SER A 8 58.59 -5.71 26.14
CA SER A 8 57.76 -6.89 25.91
C SER A 8 56.62 -6.63 24.92
N ILE A 9 56.38 -7.66 24.11
CA ILE A 9 55.20 -7.85 23.27
C ILE A 9 53.98 -7.99 24.18
N LEU A 10 53.00 -7.09 24.07
CA LEU A 10 51.64 -7.33 24.55
C LEU A 10 50.63 -6.83 23.51
N SER A 11 50.06 -7.82 22.82
CA SER A 11 48.66 -7.92 22.41
C SER A 11 48.06 -6.76 21.61
N ALA A 12 48.16 -6.89 20.28
CA ALA A 12 47.23 -6.26 19.35
C ALA A 12 45.82 -6.85 19.53
N ALA A 13 45.02 -6.24 20.40
CA ALA A 13 43.57 -6.46 20.40
C ALA A 13 43.00 -5.77 19.17
N LEU A 14 42.94 -6.49 18.04
CA LEU A 14 42.09 -6.14 16.92
C LEU A 14 40.64 -6.21 17.41
N LEU A 15 40.12 -5.07 17.88
CA LEU A 15 38.69 -4.82 18.00
C LEU A 15 38.13 -4.81 16.58
N THR A 16 37.80 -6.00 16.07
CA THR A 16 36.89 -6.14 14.94
C THR A 16 35.55 -5.59 15.40
N PHE A 17 35.34 -4.30 15.14
CA PHE A 17 34.01 -3.70 15.14
C PHE A 17 33.21 -4.45 14.08
N GLY A 18 32.52 -5.49 14.52
CA GLY A 18 31.49 -6.14 13.73
C GLY A 18 30.47 -5.06 13.40
N LEU A 19 30.52 -4.57 12.16
CA LEU A 19 29.39 -3.91 11.53
C LEU A 19 28.27 -4.94 11.48
N ALA A 20 27.52 -5.01 12.57
CA ALA A 20 26.18 -5.56 12.55
C ALA A 20 25.39 -4.65 11.63
N THR A 21 25.41 -4.96 10.32
CA THR A 21 24.40 -4.48 9.40
C THR A 21 23.10 -5.10 9.89
N SER A 22 22.43 -4.41 10.81
CA SER A 22 21.06 -4.71 11.15
C SER A 22 20.31 -4.61 9.83
N THR A 23 19.98 -5.74 9.24
CA THR A 23 18.90 -5.84 8.28
C THR A 23 17.64 -5.58 9.10
N ALA A 24 17.43 -4.30 9.44
CA ALA A 24 16.16 -3.82 9.90
C ALA A 24 15.21 -4.15 8.76
N THR A 25 14.52 -5.26 8.92
CA THR A 25 13.31 -5.54 8.18
C THR A 25 12.49 -4.28 8.38
N TYR A 26 12.34 -3.47 7.32
CA TYR A 26 11.38 -2.38 7.33
C TYR A 26 10.02 -3.05 7.46
N ALA A 27 9.62 -3.41 8.69
CA ALA A 27 8.27 -3.83 8.99
C ALA A 27 7.40 -2.66 8.54
N GLN A 28 6.71 -2.85 7.42
CA GLN A 28 6.06 -1.75 6.74
C GLN A 28 5.05 -1.13 7.69
N ARG A 29 5.33 0.12 8.05
CA ARG A 29 4.60 0.82 9.10
C ARG A 29 3.15 0.99 8.66
N TYR A 30 2.25 0.69 9.58
CA TYR A 30 0.82 0.91 9.40
C TYR A 30 0.54 2.38 9.10
N TYR A 31 -0.15 2.66 7.98
CA TYR A 31 -0.38 4.03 7.49
C TYR A 31 -1.05 4.95 8.51
N GLY A 32 -2.03 4.42 9.27
CA GLY A 32 -2.73 5.18 10.30
C GLY A 32 -1.79 5.80 11.36
N SER A 33 -0.58 5.27 11.53
CA SER A 33 0.44 5.83 12.44
C SER A 33 0.81 7.27 12.13
N ASN A 34 0.62 7.71 10.88
CA ASN A 34 0.92 9.07 10.45
C ASN A 34 -0.18 10.07 10.80
N LEU A 35 -1.34 9.60 11.27
CA LEU A 35 -2.51 10.46 11.56
C LEU A 35 -2.81 10.56 13.06
N CYS A 36 -2.27 9.66 13.88
CA CYS A 36 -2.36 9.81 15.33
C CYS A 36 -1.58 11.04 15.78
N GLY A 37 -2.26 11.96 16.47
CA GLY A 37 -1.67 13.19 17.00
C GLY A 37 -2.23 14.47 16.36
N TYR A 38 -2.95 14.38 15.25
CA TYR A 38 -3.66 15.51 14.67
C TYR A 38 -5.04 15.66 15.30
N THR A 39 -5.46 16.90 15.58
CA THR A 39 -6.73 17.23 16.25
C THR A 39 -7.98 16.74 15.50
N GLY A 40 -7.88 16.56 14.18
CA GLY A 40 -8.95 16.02 13.34
C GLY A 40 -9.19 14.51 13.50
N PHE A 41 -8.32 13.79 14.20
CA PHE A 41 -8.36 12.34 14.30
C PHE A 41 -8.21 11.84 15.74
N LYS A 42 -8.90 10.75 16.05
CA LYS A 42 -8.75 9.99 17.30
C LYS A 42 -8.25 8.58 16.99
N CYS A 43 -7.38 8.06 17.84
CA CYS A 43 -6.90 6.69 17.73
C CYS A 43 -7.61 5.84 18.78
N ILE A 44 -8.37 4.84 18.33
CA ILE A 44 -9.15 3.97 19.22
C ILE A 44 -8.48 2.61 19.33
N LYS A 45 -8.45 2.06 20.55
CA LYS A 45 -7.91 0.73 20.82
C LYS A 45 -8.91 -0.34 20.37
N ILE A 46 -8.40 -1.37 19.70
CA ILE A 46 -9.18 -2.54 19.31
C ILE A 46 -9.11 -3.58 20.43
N ARG A 47 -10.28 -4.07 20.84
CA ARG A 47 -10.46 -5.07 21.88
C ARG A 47 -10.73 -6.44 21.28
N ARG A 48 -10.57 -7.48 22.11
CA ARG A 48 -10.93 -8.84 21.73
C ARG A 48 -12.43 -8.91 21.43
N GLY A 49 -12.78 -9.42 20.24
CA GLY A 49 -14.17 -9.55 19.78
C GLY A 49 -14.63 -8.42 18.88
N ASP A 50 -13.89 -7.30 18.80
CA ASP A 50 -14.26 -6.19 17.92
C ASP A 50 -14.24 -6.62 16.44
N THR A 51 -15.30 -6.22 15.75
CA THR A 51 -15.45 -6.27 14.28
C THR A 51 -15.71 -4.87 13.74
N TRP A 52 -15.54 -4.68 12.43
CA TRP A 52 -15.87 -3.40 11.79
C TRP A 52 -17.34 -3.02 12.03
N GLU A 53 -18.24 -4.00 11.98
CA GLU A 53 -19.68 -3.86 12.14
C GLU A 53 -20.07 -3.53 13.58
N SER A 54 -19.36 -4.09 14.57
CA SER A 54 -19.58 -3.78 15.99
C SER A 54 -19.07 -2.38 16.38
N LEU A 55 -17.99 -1.92 15.74
CA LEU A 55 -17.40 -0.61 16.02
C LEU A 55 -18.13 0.52 15.28
N PHE A 56 -18.62 0.24 14.07
CA PHE A 56 -19.29 1.21 13.19
C PHE A 56 -20.51 0.56 12.53
N HIS A 57 -21.68 0.72 13.16
CA HIS A 57 -22.93 0.18 12.64
C HIS A 57 -23.34 0.82 11.32
N ASN A 58 -23.15 2.14 11.21
CA ASN A 58 -23.43 2.88 9.98
C ASN A 58 -22.42 2.49 8.89
N GLN A 59 -22.93 1.98 7.75
CA GLN A 59 -22.10 1.51 6.65
C GLN A 59 -21.19 2.61 6.06
N ARG A 60 -21.70 3.83 5.91
CA ARG A 60 -20.92 4.95 5.38
C ARG A 60 -19.74 5.29 6.30
N GLU A 61 -19.99 5.37 7.60
CA GLU A 61 -18.93 5.63 8.59
C GLU A 61 -17.89 4.51 8.60
N ARG A 62 -18.34 3.25 8.56
CA ARG A 62 -17.46 2.08 8.47
C ARG A 62 -16.56 2.14 7.24
N GLU A 63 -17.09 2.49 6.07
CA GLU A 63 -16.30 2.60 4.84
C GLU A 63 -15.32 3.78 4.88
N ILE A 64 -15.71 4.93 5.46
CA ILE A 64 -14.79 6.04 5.70
C ILE A 64 -13.61 5.60 6.57
N VAL A 65 -13.87 4.89 7.67
CA VAL A 65 -12.83 4.44 8.59
C VAL A 65 -11.92 3.39 7.94
N LYS A 66 -12.46 2.40 7.21
CA LYS A 66 -11.65 1.43 6.46
C LYS A 66 -10.71 2.12 5.47
N ARG A 67 -11.25 3.06 4.69
CA ARG A 67 -10.49 3.82 3.68
C ARG A 67 -9.44 4.70 4.33
N LEU A 68 -9.74 5.41 5.40
CA LEU A 68 -8.76 6.23 6.14
C LEU A 68 -7.57 5.40 6.62
N ASN A 69 -7.84 4.19 7.14
CA ASN A 69 -6.82 3.28 7.64
C ASN A 69 -6.14 2.43 6.56
N ARG A 70 -6.51 2.62 5.29
CA ARG A 70 -6.05 1.84 4.13
C ARG A 70 -6.24 0.32 4.32
N MET A 71 -7.28 -0.09 5.05
CA MET A 71 -7.43 -1.46 5.52
C MET A 71 -8.90 -1.91 5.50
N ASN A 72 -9.16 -3.10 4.96
CA ASN A 72 -10.46 -3.78 5.02
C ASN A 72 -10.37 -5.22 5.56
N MET A 73 -9.18 -5.70 5.92
CA MET A 73 -9.01 -6.95 6.68
C MET A 73 -9.72 -6.87 8.04
N PRO A 74 -10.03 -8.01 8.70
CA PRO A 74 -10.60 -8.02 10.04
C PRO A 74 -9.84 -7.10 11.01
N VAL A 75 -10.57 -6.21 11.70
CA VAL A 75 -9.99 -5.16 12.55
C VAL A 75 -9.09 -5.72 13.66
N ARG A 76 -9.36 -6.95 14.13
CA ARG A 76 -8.55 -7.71 15.11
C ARG A 76 -7.06 -7.86 14.75
N TYR A 77 -6.68 -7.71 13.48
CA TYR A 77 -5.27 -7.71 13.05
C TYR A 77 -4.54 -6.40 13.39
N ARG A 78 -5.22 -5.47 14.06
CA ARG A 78 -4.66 -4.23 14.59
C ARG A 78 -5.02 -4.09 16.06
N SER A 79 -4.09 -3.53 16.82
CA SER A 79 -4.29 -3.17 18.23
C SER A 79 -4.99 -1.82 18.39
N TRP A 80 -4.99 -0.99 17.37
CA TRP A 80 -5.66 0.31 17.33
C TRP A 80 -5.90 0.76 15.87
N ILE A 81 -6.84 1.67 15.65
CA ILE A 81 -7.12 2.29 14.34
C ILE A 81 -7.38 3.80 14.49
N VAL A 82 -7.29 4.54 13.38
CA VAL A 82 -7.60 5.98 13.31
C VAL A 82 -9.06 6.20 12.92
N VAL A 83 -9.70 7.18 13.54
CA VAL A 83 -11.09 7.58 13.25
C VAL A 83 -11.17 9.11 13.19
N PRO A 84 -11.86 9.71 12.21
CA PRO A 84 -12.13 11.15 12.23
C PRO A 84 -12.95 11.55 13.46
N THR A 85 -12.67 12.73 14.02
CA THR A 85 -13.46 13.28 15.13
C THR A 85 -14.85 13.73 14.69
N ASN A 86 -15.02 14.08 13.41
CA ASN A 86 -16.28 14.51 12.79
C ASN A 86 -16.86 13.46 11.81
N LEU A 87 -16.70 12.17 12.13
CA LEU A 87 -17.03 11.03 11.25
C LEU A 87 -18.42 11.10 10.59
N SER A 88 -19.46 11.50 11.33
CA SER A 88 -20.83 11.55 10.80
C SER A 88 -21.05 12.65 9.74
N ARG A 89 -20.17 13.65 9.66
CA ARG A 89 -20.30 14.81 8.75
C ARG A 89 -19.28 14.82 7.62
N ILE A 90 -18.08 14.29 7.85
CA ILE A 90 -16.99 14.35 6.87
C ILE A 90 -17.35 13.59 5.59
N LYS A 91 -17.01 14.12 4.42
CA LYS A 91 -17.18 13.41 3.14
C LYS A 91 -15.92 12.64 2.82
N LEU A 92 -16.08 11.50 2.14
CA LEU A 92 -14.95 10.65 1.78
C LEU A 92 -13.95 11.41 0.89
N ILE A 93 -14.42 12.20 -0.08
CA ILE A 93 -13.55 12.96 -0.99
C ILE A 93 -12.63 13.95 -0.25
N ASP A 94 -13.08 14.51 0.88
CA ASP A 94 -12.32 15.45 1.70
C ASP A 94 -11.13 14.79 2.41
N LEU A 95 -11.11 13.45 2.48
CA LEU A 95 -10.01 12.66 3.05
C LEU A 95 -9.01 12.17 2.00
N SER A 96 -9.21 12.53 0.73
CA SER A 96 -8.27 12.23 -0.35
C SER A 96 -6.92 12.88 -0.07
N PRO A 97 -5.79 12.16 -0.19
CA PRO A 97 -4.46 12.76 -0.11
C PRO A 97 -4.06 13.46 -1.42
N PHE A 98 -4.95 13.51 -2.42
CA PHE A 98 -4.67 14.02 -3.76
C PHE A 98 -5.33 15.38 -3.99
N PRO A 99 -4.74 16.23 -4.85
CA PRO A 99 -5.39 17.47 -5.27
C PRO A 99 -6.71 17.18 -5.98
N THR A 100 -7.65 18.12 -5.92
CA THR A 100 -8.95 18.00 -6.58
C THR A 100 -8.84 18.09 -8.10
N HIS A 101 -7.76 18.68 -8.63
CA HIS A 101 -7.49 18.78 -10.05
C HIS A 101 -6.05 18.34 -10.38
N TRP A 102 -5.89 17.74 -11.55
CA TRP A 102 -4.59 17.33 -12.11
C TRP A 102 -4.55 17.61 -13.61
N GLN A 103 -3.37 17.96 -14.13
CA GLN A 103 -3.21 18.13 -15.57
C GLN A 103 -3.16 16.77 -16.28
N THR A 104 -4.28 16.39 -16.91
CA THR A 104 -4.41 15.10 -17.59
C THR A 104 -4.30 15.17 -19.11
N ASN A 105 -4.15 16.38 -19.67
CA ASN A 105 -4.04 16.64 -21.12
C ASN A 105 -5.20 16.00 -21.91
N GLY A 106 -6.44 16.15 -21.42
CA GLY A 106 -7.65 15.69 -22.11
C GLY A 106 -7.90 14.18 -22.03
N LYS A 107 -7.22 13.45 -21.15
CA LYS A 107 -7.34 11.99 -21.02
C LYS A 107 -7.66 11.60 -19.59
N LYS A 108 -8.30 10.45 -19.38
CA LYS A 108 -8.41 9.89 -18.02
C LYS A 108 -7.01 9.53 -17.50
N LEU A 109 -6.80 9.63 -16.19
CA LEU A 109 -5.53 9.31 -15.53
C LEU A 109 -5.78 8.57 -14.22
N ILE A 110 -4.98 7.53 -13.96
CA ILE A 110 -4.84 6.95 -12.63
C ILE A 110 -3.51 7.39 -12.04
N LEU A 111 -3.57 8.03 -10.88
CA LEU A 111 -2.39 8.35 -10.07
C LEU A 111 -2.36 7.40 -8.88
N VAL A 112 -1.29 6.63 -8.74
CA VAL A 112 -1.01 5.80 -7.56
C VAL A 112 0.14 6.43 -6.80
N ASN A 113 -0.02 6.64 -5.50
CA ASN A 113 1.06 7.08 -4.63
C ASN A 113 1.31 6.04 -3.53
N LEU A 114 2.49 5.43 -3.56
CA LEU A 114 2.86 4.30 -2.70
C LEU A 114 3.18 4.71 -1.25
N SER A 115 3.51 5.99 -1.00
CA SER A 115 3.76 6.50 0.36
C SER A 115 2.46 6.86 1.08
N SER A 116 1.53 7.49 0.36
CA SER A 116 0.16 7.79 0.79
C SER A 116 -0.75 6.56 0.78
N GLN A 117 -0.29 5.47 0.16
CA GLN A 117 -1.00 4.20 0.00
C GLN A 117 -2.42 4.43 -0.54
N ALA A 118 -2.54 5.27 -1.56
CA ALA A 118 -3.80 5.59 -2.18
C ALA A 118 -3.67 5.71 -3.70
N PHE A 119 -4.81 5.66 -4.39
CA PHE A 119 -4.94 6.04 -5.79
C PHE A 119 -5.95 7.18 -5.92
N GLY A 120 -5.77 8.02 -6.94
CA GLY A 120 -6.73 8.99 -7.42
C GLY A 120 -7.04 8.73 -8.90
N ALA A 121 -8.32 8.79 -9.26
CA ALA A 121 -8.82 8.66 -10.62
C ALA A 121 -9.30 10.04 -11.10
N TYR A 122 -8.64 10.55 -12.14
CA TYR A 122 -8.92 11.85 -12.73
C TYR A 122 -9.53 11.70 -14.12
N ASP A 123 -10.64 12.37 -14.36
CA ASP A 123 -11.31 12.34 -15.66
C ASP A 123 -10.53 13.14 -16.74
N ALA A 124 -11.09 13.20 -17.95
CA ALA A 124 -10.47 13.90 -19.07
C ALA A 124 -10.35 15.42 -18.87
N SER A 125 -11.18 16.02 -18.00
CA SER A 125 -11.07 17.44 -17.62
C SER A 125 -9.99 17.69 -16.56
N GLY A 126 -9.50 16.61 -15.95
CA GLY A 126 -8.53 16.64 -14.86
C GLY A 126 -9.16 16.71 -13.48
N GLN A 127 -10.48 16.56 -13.35
CA GLN A 127 -11.16 16.53 -12.06
C GLN A 127 -10.94 15.18 -11.37
N LEU A 128 -10.59 15.19 -10.08
CA LEU A 128 -10.59 14.00 -9.24
C LEU A 128 -12.03 13.54 -9.06
N VAL A 129 -12.37 12.37 -9.59
CA VAL A 129 -13.72 11.80 -9.55
C VAL A 129 -13.84 10.63 -8.58
N HIS A 130 -12.73 9.97 -8.27
CA HIS A 130 -12.70 8.88 -7.30
C HIS A 130 -11.32 8.75 -6.66
N TRP A 131 -11.27 8.24 -5.44
CA TRP A 131 -10.03 7.86 -4.78
C TRP A 131 -10.27 6.68 -3.83
N GLY A 132 -9.20 5.95 -3.55
CA GLY A 132 -9.28 4.83 -2.62
C GLY A 132 -7.91 4.35 -2.14
N PRO A 133 -7.90 3.44 -1.17
CA PRO A 133 -6.68 2.88 -0.61
C PRO A 133 -6.00 1.91 -1.58
N VAL A 134 -4.67 1.84 -1.51
CA VAL A 134 -3.88 0.81 -2.21
C VAL A 134 -2.93 0.07 -1.25
N SER A 135 -2.54 -1.14 -1.64
CA SER A 135 -1.40 -1.84 -1.06
C SER A 135 -0.48 -2.31 -2.18
N GLY A 136 0.67 -1.65 -2.32
CA GLY A 136 1.71 -1.99 -3.29
C GLY A 136 2.69 -3.04 -2.80
N GLY A 137 3.81 -3.15 -3.49
CA GLY A 137 4.87 -4.13 -3.24
C GLY A 137 5.53 -3.99 -1.87
N ARG A 138 5.80 -5.12 -1.21
CA ARG A 138 6.38 -5.16 0.14
C ARG A 138 7.88 -4.84 0.22
N GLY A 139 8.53 -4.62 -0.93
CA GLY A 139 9.96 -4.37 -1.02
C GLY A 139 10.76 -5.65 -1.25
N TYR A 140 10.77 -6.57 -0.29
CA TYR A 140 11.44 -7.88 -0.44
C TYR A 140 10.48 -9.04 -0.15
N CYS A 141 10.47 -10.03 -1.02
CA CYS A 141 9.59 -11.20 -0.95
C CYS A 141 10.44 -12.46 -0.78
N SER A 142 10.43 -12.99 0.44
CA SER A 142 11.24 -14.14 0.84
C SER A 142 10.88 -15.44 0.11
N ASP A 143 9.62 -15.61 -0.24
CA ASP A 143 9.09 -16.76 -0.98
C ASP A 143 9.61 -16.86 -2.43
N ILE A 144 10.10 -15.74 -2.99
CA ILE A 144 10.78 -15.72 -4.29
C ILE A 144 12.25 -15.29 -4.20
N GLY A 145 12.76 -15.09 -2.97
CA GLY A 145 14.13 -14.65 -2.72
C GLY A 145 14.53 -13.32 -3.37
N ALA A 146 13.58 -12.46 -3.72
CA ALA A 146 13.82 -11.32 -4.60
C ALA A 146 13.09 -10.03 -4.18
N ASN A 147 13.53 -8.92 -4.76
CA ASN A 147 12.85 -7.63 -4.66
C ASN A 147 11.47 -7.71 -5.33
N CYS A 148 10.45 -7.19 -4.65
CA CYS A 148 9.07 -7.15 -5.11
C CYS A 148 8.42 -5.78 -4.87
N ASN A 149 9.19 -4.71 -5.09
CA ASN A 149 8.67 -3.35 -5.16
C ASN A 149 7.72 -3.19 -6.36
N THR A 150 6.65 -2.41 -6.18
CA THR A 150 5.88 -1.89 -7.31
C THR A 150 6.74 -0.91 -8.10
N SER A 151 6.79 -1.06 -9.42
CA SER A 151 7.52 -0.14 -10.30
C SER A 151 6.94 1.27 -10.25
N ILE A 152 7.82 2.26 -10.09
CA ILE A 152 7.51 3.70 -10.16
C ILE A 152 7.70 4.17 -11.59
N GLY A 153 6.86 5.07 -12.07
CA GLY A 153 6.97 5.64 -13.42
C GLY A 153 5.63 5.87 -14.11
N HIS A 154 5.72 6.07 -15.42
CA HIS A 154 4.58 6.31 -16.30
C HIS A 154 4.29 5.06 -17.13
N PHE A 155 3.06 4.60 -17.06
CA PHE A 155 2.60 3.36 -17.67
C PHE A 155 1.26 3.57 -18.37
N LYS A 156 0.79 2.51 -19.03
CA LYS A 156 -0.55 2.44 -19.60
C LYS A 156 -1.14 1.08 -19.33
N VAL A 157 -2.42 1.03 -19.01
CA VAL A 157 -3.14 -0.25 -18.92
C VAL A 157 -3.14 -0.90 -20.30
N PHE A 158 -2.60 -2.10 -20.44
CA PHE A 158 -2.52 -2.80 -21.72
C PHE A 158 -3.39 -4.06 -21.77
N ARG A 159 -3.86 -4.54 -20.61
CA ARG A 159 -4.75 -5.71 -20.52
C ARG A 159 -5.62 -5.62 -19.28
N LYS A 160 -6.92 -5.94 -19.41
CA LYS A 160 -7.83 -6.08 -18.26
C LYS A 160 -8.65 -7.36 -18.36
N GLN A 161 -9.03 -7.93 -17.22
CA GLN A 161 -9.95 -9.06 -17.12
C GLN A 161 -10.95 -8.81 -15.99
N GLY A 162 -12.05 -9.57 -15.99
CA GLY A 162 -13.14 -9.44 -15.02
C GLY A 162 -12.86 -10.07 -13.65
N PRO A 163 -13.92 -10.45 -12.91
CA PRO A 163 -13.80 -10.95 -11.53
C PRO A 163 -13.00 -12.26 -11.42
N GLU A 164 -13.03 -13.11 -12.44
CA GLU A 164 -12.33 -14.40 -12.45
C GLU A 164 -10.83 -14.30 -12.80
N CYS A 165 -10.26 -13.09 -12.84
CA CYS A 165 -8.84 -12.95 -13.14
C CYS A 165 -7.98 -13.59 -12.03
N ILE A 166 -6.95 -14.32 -12.45
CA ILE A 166 -6.00 -15.00 -11.56
C ILE A 166 -4.56 -14.68 -11.97
N SER A 167 -3.64 -14.81 -11.03
CA SER A 167 -2.21 -14.77 -11.31
C SER A 167 -1.77 -16.06 -12.02
N SER A 168 -0.97 -15.95 -13.07
CA SER A 168 -0.31 -17.09 -13.72
C SER A 168 0.96 -17.56 -13.02
N ARG A 169 1.41 -16.84 -11.98
CA ARG A 169 2.66 -17.14 -11.26
C ARG A 169 2.45 -17.45 -9.78
N PHE A 170 1.54 -16.72 -9.13
CA PHE A 170 1.32 -16.84 -7.70
C PHE A 170 0.00 -17.58 -7.39
N PRO A 171 -0.08 -18.37 -6.32
CA PRO A 171 1.02 -18.73 -5.41
C PRO A 171 2.09 -19.59 -6.12
N ILE A 172 3.33 -19.52 -5.64
CA ILE A 172 4.47 -20.20 -6.27
C ILE A 172 4.32 -21.72 -6.13
N GLU A 173 3.88 -22.16 -4.96
CA GLU A 173 3.65 -23.54 -4.58
C GLU A 173 2.63 -24.27 -5.46
N THR A 174 1.69 -23.54 -6.07
CA THR A 174 0.66 -24.08 -6.99
C THR A 174 0.86 -23.64 -8.44
N ASN A 175 1.98 -22.99 -8.77
CA ASN A 175 2.27 -22.45 -10.09
C ASN A 175 1.17 -21.52 -10.65
N GLY A 176 0.64 -20.62 -9.81
CA GLY A 176 -0.45 -19.73 -10.19
C GLY A 176 -1.78 -20.05 -9.48
N GLY A 177 -2.82 -19.31 -9.86
CA GLY A 177 -4.18 -19.48 -9.36
C GLY A 177 -4.61 -18.46 -8.29
N ALA A 178 -3.74 -17.57 -7.83
CA ALA A 178 -4.10 -16.55 -6.84
C ALA A 178 -5.16 -15.61 -7.43
N PRO A 179 -6.30 -15.41 -6.76
CA PRO A 179 -7.32 -14.47 -7.22
C PRO A 179 -6.79 -13.05 -7.37
N MET A 180 -7.03 -12.46 -8.52
CA MET A 180 -6.73 -11.07 -8.87
C MET A 180 -7.97 -10.40 -9.51
N PRO A 181 -9.14 -10.41 -8.85
CA PRO A 181 -10.37 -9.96 -9.47
C PRO A 181 -10.25 -8.55 -10.03
N TYR A 182 -10.83 -8.36 -11.21
CA TYR A 182 -10.79 -7.10 -11.95
C TYR A 182 -9.38 -6.63 -12.30
N CYS A 183 -8.44 -7.54 -12.54
CA CYS A 183 -7.06 -7.17 -12.83
C CYS A 183 -6.93 -6.24 -14.05
N MET A 184 -6.08 -5.22 -13.89
CA MET A 184 -5.77 -4.19 -14.89
C MET A 184 -4.24 -4.09 -14.98
N HIS A 185 -3.65 -4.80 -15.92
CA HIS A 185 -2.20 -4.90 -16.11
C HIS A 185 -1.67 -3.62 -16.75
N PHE A 186 -0.61 -3.06 -16.18
CA PHE A 186 -0.01 -1.80 -16.62
C PHE A 186 1.51 -1.86 -16.80
N ASN A 187 2.20 -2.85 -16.23
CA ASN A 187 3.64 -3.04 -16.43
C ASN A 187 4.05 -4.51 -16.34
N GLY A 188 4.34 -5.17 -17.47
CA GLY A 188 4.72 -6.59 -17.47
C GLY A 188 3.71 -7.47 -16.69
N GLY A 189 4.17 -8.20 -15.68
CA GLY A 189 3.30 -8.99 -14.81
C GLY A 189 2.53 -8.20 -13.74
N PHE A 190 2.75 -6.89 -13.61
CA PHE A 190 2.11 -6.06 -12.58
C PHE A 190 0.76 -5.50 -13.02
N ALA A 191 -0.20 -5.62 -12.11
CA ALA A 191 -1.57 -5.16 -12.30
C ALA A 191 -2.09 -4.41 -11.07
N MET A 192 -3.08 -3.55 -11.31
CA MET A 192 -4.02 -3.12 -10.28
C MET A 192 -5.15 -4.17 -10.18
N HIS A 193 -5.53 -4.62 -8.98
CA HIS A 193 -6.61 -5.60 -8.83
C HIS A 193 -7.24 -5.58 -7.43
N GLY A 194 -8.44 -6.15 -7.30
CA GLY A 194 -9.15 -6.29 -6.03
C GLY A 194 -8.46 -7.28 -5.09
N SER A 195 -8.40 -6.93 -3.80
CA SER A 195 -7.88 -7.79 -2.74
C SER A 195 -8.30 -7.28 -1.36
N THR A 196 -7.83 -7.97 -0.32
CA THR A 196 -7.81 -7.42 1.03
C THR A 196 -6.53 -6.61 1.25
N LEU A 197 -6.67 -5.50 1.96
CA LEU A 197 -5.58 -4.56 2.24
C LEU A 197 -5.32 -4.51 3.74
N PRO A 198 -4.05 -4.56 4.16
CA PRO A 198 -3.70 -4.59 5.57
C PRO A 198 -3.37 -3.22 6.18
N GLY A 199 -3.47 -2.12 5.42
CA GLY A 199 -3.03 -0.79 5.88
C GLY A 199 -1.54 -0.53 5.72
N TYR A 200 -0.87 -1.33 4.88
CA TYR A 200 0.51 -1.14 4.42
C TYR A 200 0.70 -1.84 3.06
N ASN A 201 1.75 -1.47 2.32
CA ASN A 201 2.15 -2.16 1.10
C ASN A 201 2.52 -3.61 1.44
N ALA A 202 1.94 -4.63 0.82
CA ALA A 202 2.12 -6.04 1.23
C ALA A 202 2.16 -7.04 0.07
N SER A 203 2.11 -6.56 -1.16
CA SER A 203 2.03 -7.40 -2.36
C SER A 203 3.41 -7.84 -2.87
N HIS A 204 3.39 -8.66 -3.91
CA HIS A 204 4.56 -9.07 -4.71
C HIS A 204 4.85 -8.12 -5.89
N GLY A 205 4.35 -6.88 -5.84
CA GLY A 205 4.59 -5.85 -6.84
C GLY A 205 3.31 -5.29 -7.47
N CYS A 206 2.25 -6.08 -7.55
CA CYS A 206 0.93 -5.60 -7.96
C CYS A 206 0.38 -4.51 -7.02
N VAL A 207 -0.52 -3.68 -7.51
CA VAL A 207 -1.22 -2.68 -6.69
C VAL A 207 -2.58 -3.26 -6.29
N ARG A 208 -2.72 -3.65 -5.03
CA ARG A 208 -3.99 -4.16 -4.50
C ARG A 208 -4.93 -3.01 -4.16
N LEU A 209 -6.20 -3.18 -4.48
CA LEU A 209 -7.30 -2.23 -4.25
C LEU A 209 -8.37 -2.90 -3.40
N PHE A 210 -9.26 -2.11 -2.79
CA PHE A 210 -10.53 -2.65 -2.34
C PHE A 210 -11.29 -3.23 -3.54
N PHE A 211 -12.09 -4.27 -3.33
CA PHE A 211 -12.76 -4.99 -4.42
C PHE A 211 -13.69 -4.09 -5.21
N GLU A 212 -14.47 -3.25 -4.52
CA GLU A 212 -15.38 -2.29 -5.13
C GLU A 212 -14.65 -1.21 -5.94
N ASP A 213 -13.46 -0.77 -5.50
CA ASP A 213 -12.64 0.18 -6.23
C ASP A 213 -12.06 -0.47 -7.50
N ALA A 214 -11.59 -1.72 -7.39
CA ALA A 214 -11.11 -2.47 -8.55
C ALA A 214 -12.19 -2.71 -9.59
N GLN A 215 -13.40 -3.07 -9.13
CA GLN A 215 -14.56 -3.26 -9.99
C GLN A 215 -14.90 -1.99 -10.75
N TRP A 216 -15.11 -0.88 -10.03
CA TRP A 216 -15.46 0.41 -10.62
C TRP A 216 -14.38 0.89 -11.61
N LEU A 217 -13.11 0.78 -11.23
CA LEU A 217 -12.00 1.13 -12.12
C LEU A 217 -12.03 0.28 -13.40
N ASN A 218 -12.22 -1.03 -13.28
CA ASN A 218 -12.18 -1.96 -14.40
C ASN A 218 -13.38 -1.80 -15.35
N GLN A 219 -14.57 -1.59 -14.80
CA GLN A 219 -15.81 -1.60 -15.56
C GLN A 219 -16.18 -0.21 -16.11
N ASP A 220 -16.03 0.83 -15.28
CA ASP A 220 -16.63 2.14 -15.57
C ASP A 220 -15.59 3.21 -15.96
N PHE A 221 -14.35 3.06 -15.48
CA PHE A 221 -13.35 4.12 -15.60
C PHE A 221 -12.27 3.83 -16.64
N ILE A 222 -11.55 2.71 -16.49
CA ILE A 222 -10.33 2.36 -17.21
C ILE A 222 -10.64 1.67 -18.55
N ASN A 223 -10.07 2.24 -19.60
CA ASN A 223 -9.91 1.62 -20.91
C ASN A 223 -8.47 1.15 -21.13
N ILE A 224 -8.28 0.23 -22.08
CA ILE A 224 -6.94 -0.08 -22.58
C ILE A 224 -6.32 1.22 -23.12
N GLY A 225 -5.06 1.47 -22.77
CA GLY A 225 -4.33 2.70 -23.05
C GLY A 225 -4.45 3.78 -21.98
N THR A 226 -5.31 3.63 -20.96
CA THR A 226 -5.44 4.61 -19.86
C THR A 226 -4.09 4.79 -19.16
N PRO A 227 -3.56 6.02 -19.08
CA PRO A 227 -2.35 6.33 -18.32
C PRO A 227 -2.45 5.94 -16.84
N VAL A 228 -1.38 5.32 -16.34
CA VAL A 228 -1.17 5.04 -14.92
C VAL A 228 0.16 5.64 -14.52
N VAL A 229 0.15 6.54 -13.54
CA VAL A 229 1.36 7.16 -12.99
C VAL A 229 1.54 6.63 -11.57
N VAL A 230 2.66 5.98 -11.31
CA VAL A 230 3.00 5.44 -9.99
C VAL A 230 4.12 6.29 -9.39
N THR A 231 3.89 6.79 -8.18
CA THR A 231 4.79 7.70 -7.45
C THR A 231 5.06 7.20 -6.03
N ARG A 232 6.03 7.81 -5.35
CA ARG A 232 6.22 7.74 -3.90
C ARG A 232 6.04 9.12 -3.31
#